data_AF-A0A8T3PCG8-F1
#
_entry.id   AF-A0A8T3PCG8-F1
#
_cell.length_a   1.000
_cell.length_b   1.000
_cell.length_c   1.000
_cell.angle_alpha   90.00
_cell.angle_beta   90.00
_cell.angle_gamma   90.00
#
_symmetry.space_group_name_H-M   'P 1'
#
loop_
_entity.id
_entity.type
_entity.pdbx_description
1 polymer ?
#
loop_
_entity_poly.entity_id
_entity_poly.type
_entity_poly.pdbx_seq_one_letter_code
_entity_poly.pdbx_strand_id
1 'polypeptide(L)'
;MTDAQAQEGRTTEQIRVRQVTQVQASWTEGERGADGLFTIQLILDNGAAEYVLRPTADDADVLLKLLKLSPTAYFDLERRVLMFGNLPVS
;
A
#
# COMPACT_ATOMS: atom_id res chain seq x y z
N MET A 1 39.15 -6.79 11.76
CA MET A 1 37.84 -7.11 11.12
C MET A 1 36.92 -5.99 11.53
N THR A 2 36.76 -5.02 10.64
CA THR A 2 36.41 -3.63 10.97
C THR A 2 34.92 -3.39 10.75
N ASP A 3 34.31 -2.54 11.58
CA ASP A 3 32.89 -2.16 11.57
C ASP A 3 32.34 -1.70 10.20
N ALA A 4 33.20 -1.33 9.26
CA ALA A 4 32.85 -1.01 7.88
C ALA A 4 32.15 -2.18 7.14
N GLN A 5 32.55 -3.44 7.41
CA GLN A 5 31.89 -4.60 6.80
C GLN A 5 30.52 -4.91 7.43
N ALA A 6 30.31 -4.50 8.68
CA ALA A 6 29.00 -4.62 9.35
C ALA A 6 28.01 -3.54 8.89
N GLN A 7 28.50 -2.43 8.32
CA GLN A 7 27.66 -1.37 7.76
C GLN A 7 27.16 -1.71 6.35
N GLU A 8 27.99 -2.35 5.50
CA GLU A 8 27.58 -2.79 4.16
C GLU A 8 26.54 -3.93 4.21
N GLY A 9 26.60 -4.81 5.21
CA GLY A 9 25.61 -5.88 5.39
C GLY A 9 24.19 -5.41 5.74
N ARG A 10 24.02 -4.17 6.21
CA ARG A 10 22.71 -3.57 6.52
C ARG A 10 22.07 -2.84 5.34
N THR A 11 22.80 -2.71 4.22
CA THR A 11 22.36 -1.92 3.06
C THR A 11 21.62 -2.78 2.01
N THR A 12 21.55 -4.10 2.22
CA THR A 12 20.93 -5.06 1.29
C THR A 12 19.80 -5.87 1.94
N GLU A 13 19.10 -5.32 2.93
CA GLU A 13 17.67 -5.64 2.97
C GLU A 13 17.10 -4.98 1.71
N GLN A 14 16.85 -5.79 0.68
CA GLN A 14 16.26 -5.31 -0.56
C GLN A 14 14.94 -4.63 -0.20
N ILE A 15 14.95 -3.30 -0.08
CA ILE A 15 13.77 -2.51 0.20
C ILE A 15 12.73 -2.87 -0.88
N ARG A 16 11.72 -3.66 -0.53
CA ARG A 16 10.68 -4.14 -1.45
C ARG A 16 9.58 -3.10 -1.59
N VAL A 17 9.97 -1.86 -1.87
CA VAL A 17 9.05 -0.76 -2.17
C VAL A 17 8.73 -0.80 -3.66
N ARG A 18 7.44 -0.86 -3.98
CA ARG A 18 6.93 -0.97 -5.36
C ARG A 18 5.97 0.15 -5.68
N GLN A 19 5.92 0.55 -6.94
CA GLN A 19 4.98 1.58 -7.37
C GLN A 19 3.57 0.99 -7.47
N VAL A 20 2.59 1.66 -6.88
CA VAL A 20 1.17 1.36 -7.14
C VAL A 20 0.80 1.95 -8.48
N THR A 21 0.47 1.09 -9.43
CA THR A 21 0.15 1.47 -10.81
C THR A 21 -1.34 1.47 -11.09
N GLN A 22 -2.09 0.59 -10.43
CA GLN A 22 -3.55 0.57 -10.48
C GLN A 22 -4.11 0.16 -9.12
N VAL A 23 -5.35 0.58 -8.85
CA VAL A 23 -6.09 0.24 -7.64
C VAL A 23 -7.48 -0.24 -8.01
N GLN A 24 -7.92 -1.33 -7.39
CA GLN A 24 -9.28 -1.86 -7.53
C GLN A 24 -9.91 -2.00 -6.15
N ALA A 25 -11.09 -1.41 -5.96
CA ALA A 25 -11.86 -1.56 -4.74
C ALA A 25 -13.03 -2.52 -4.98
N SER A 26 -13.31 -3.37 -4.00
CA SER A 26 -14.49 -4.23 -3.99
C SER A 26 -15.10 -4.27 -2.61
N TRP A 27 -16.39 -4.61 -2.57
CA TRP A 27 -17.17 -4.80 -1.37
C TRP A 27 -17.91 -6.12 -1.46
N THR A 28 -17.90 -6.89 -0.38
CA THR A 28 -18.65 -8.14 -0.27
C THR A 28 -19.62 -8.05 0.89
N GLU A 29 -20.87 -8.45 0.66
CA GLU A 29 -21.88 -8.53 1.71
C GLU A 29 -21.46 -9.54 2.78
N GLY A 30 -21.67 -9.18 4.05
CA GLY A 30 -21.53 -10.07 5.19
C GLY A 30 -22.82 -10.84 5.47
N GLU A 31 -23.10 -11.10 6.74
CA GLU A 31 -24.44 -11.57 7.13
C GLU A 31 -25.48 -10.47 6.87
N ARG A 32 -26.74 -10.87 6.65
CA ARG A 32 -27.82 -9.91 6.40
C ARG A 32 -27.94 -8.93 7.57
N GLY A 33 -27.72 -7.64 7.27
CA GLY A 33 -27.80 -6.56 8.24
C GLY A 33 -26.51 -6.33 9.05
N ALA A 34 -25.46 -7.12 8.81
CA ALA A 34 -24.12 -6.86 9.32
C ALA A 34 -23.32 -6.00 8.33
N ASP A 35 -22.21 -5.45 8.80
CA ASP A 35 -21.29 -4.71 7.94
C ASP A 35 -20.68 -5.64 6.88
N GLY A 36 -20.59 -5.15 5.65
CA GLY A 36 -19.84 -5.83 4.59
C GLY A 36 -18.35 -5.57 4.69
N LEU A 37 -17.57 -6.29 3.88
CA LEU A 37 -16.11 -6.21 3.89
C LEU A 37 -15.62 -5.47 2.64
N PHE A 38 -14.84 -4.41 2.86
CA PHE A 38 -14.09 -3.76 1.80
C PHE A 38 -12.75 -4.43 1.60
N THR A 39 -12.36 -4.56 0.34
CA THR A 39 -10.99 -4.89 -0.05
C THR A 39 -10.49 -3.88 -1.08
N ILE A 40 -9.22 -3.52 -0.98
CA ILE A 40 -8.53 -2.68 -1.95
C ILE A 40 -7.32 -3.46 -2.47
N GLN A 41 -7.35 -3.83 -3.75
CA GLN A 41 -6.24 -4.47 -4.44
C GLN A 41 -5.34 -3.41 -5.05
N LEU A 42 -4.07 -3.47 -4.69
CA LEU A 42 -2.98 -2.68 -5.26
C LEU A 42 -2.30 -3.51 -6.35
N ILE A 43 -2.28 -3.00 -7.57
CA ILE A 43 -1.50 -3.56 -8.68
C ILE A 43 -0.15 -2.86 -8.72
N LEU A 44 0.92 -3.61 -8.49
CA LEU A 44 2.26 -3.10 -8.29
C LEU A 44 3.11 -3.29 -9.55
N ASP A 45 3.89 -2.27 -9.90
CA ASP A 45 4.82 -2.25 -11.04
C ASP A 45 4.19 -2.82 -12.34
N ASN A 46 3.01 -2.31 -12.72
CA ASN A 46 2.23 -2.73 -13.90
C ASN A 46 1.84 -4.22 -13.92
N GLY A 47 1.58 -4.80 -12.75
CA GLY A 47 1.13 -6.18 -12.61
C GLY A 47 2.25 -7.18 -12.33
N ALA A 48 3.46 -6.72 -12.02
CA ALA A 48 4.54 -7.61 -11.58
C ALA A 48 4.29 -8.20 -10.18
N ALA A 49 3.48 -7.52 -9.37
CA ALA A 49 3.01 -8.02 -8.08
C ALA A 49 1.67 -7.39 -7.73
N GLU A 50 1.00 -7.96 -6.73
CA GLU A 50 -0.28 -7.46 -6.22
C GLU A 50 -0.32 -7.56 -4.69
N TYR A 51 -1.08 -6.68 -4.05
CA TYR A 51 -1.34 -6.75 -2.61
C TYR A 51 -2.79 -6.38 -2.30
N VAL A 52 -3.44 -7.12 -1.41
CA VAL A 52 -4.84 -6.86 -1.02
C VAL A 52 -4.88 -6.29 0.40
N LEU A 53 -5.31 -5.04 0.50
CA LEU A 53 -5.68 -4.40 1.76
C LEU A 53 -7.09 -4.84 2.16
N ARG A 54 -7.31 -5.00 3.46
CA ARG A 54 -8.62 -5.29 4.07
C ARG A 54 -8.95 -4.22 5.12
N PRO A 55 -9.19 -2.97 4.67
CA PRO A 55 -9.45 -1.86 5.58
C PRO A 55 -10.82 -1.99 6.24
N THR A 56 -11.04 -1.22 7.31
CA THR A 56 -12.39 -0.88 7.76
C THR A 56 -13.08 0.01 6.72
N ALA A 57 -14.40 0.23 6.84
CA ALA A 57 -15.12 1.12 5.93
C ALA A 57 -14.59 2.56 5.99
N ASP A 58 -14.31 3.06 7.20
CA ASP A 58 -13.77 4.41 7.43
C ASP A 58 -12.36 4.55 6.84
N ASP A 59 -11.50 3.56 7.07
CA ASP A 59 -10.15 3.55 6.48
C ASP A 59 -10.20 3.45 4.96
N ALA A 60 -11.13 2.67 4.39
CA ALA A 60 -11.27 2.53 2.94
C ALA A 60 -11.59 3.88 2.28
N ASP A 61 -12.49 4.66 2.86
CA ASP A 61 -12.84 6.00 2.37
C ASP A 61 -11.64 6.96 2.42
N VAL A 62 -10.90 6.97 3.53
CA VAL A 62 -9.68 7.79 3.67
C VAL A 62 -8.61 7.37 2.66
N LEU A 63 -8.35 6.08 2.51
CA LEU A 63 -7.35 5.55 1.59
C LEU A 63 -7.69 5.89 0.13
N LEU A 64 -8.94 5.72 -0.30
CA LEU A 64 -9.37 6.05 -1.65
C LEU A 64 -9.29 7.56 -1.93
N LYS A 65 -9.58 8.41 -0.93
CA LYS A 65 -9.37 9.87 -1.05
C LYS A 65 -7.90 10.22 -1.24
N LEU A 66 -7.00 9.65 -0.42
CA LEU A 66 -5.56 9.89 -0.54
C LEU A 66 -5.00 9.41 -1.88
N LEU A 67 -5.41 8.22 -2.35
CA LEU A 67 -5.05 7.70 -3.67
C LEU A 67 -5.53 8.60 -4.81
N LYS A 68 -6.71 9.22 -4.68
CA LYS A 68 -7.24 10.16 -5.67
C LYS A 68 -6.48 11.49 -5.69
N LEU A 69 -6.03 11.98 -4.53
CA LEU A 69 -5.31 13.24 -4.39
C LEU A 69 -3.84 13.13 -4.77
N SER A 70 -3.28 11.93 -4.71
CA SER A 70 -1.86 11.67 -4.88
C SER A 70 -1.55 11.29 -6.33
N PRO A 71 -0.67 12.03 -7.04
CA PRO A 71 -0.24 11.67 -8.39
C PRO A 71 0.55 10.35 -8.46
N THR A 72 1.18 9.93 -7.35
CA THR A 72 2.00 8.72 -7.28
C THR A 72 1.85 8.05 -5.92
N ALA A 73 1.75 6.72 -5.88
CA ALA A 73 1.73 5.98 -4.63
C ALA A 73 2.71 4.80 -4.68
N TYR A 74 3.22 4.41 -3.52
CA TYR A 74 4.17 3.32 -3.37
C TYR A 74 3.78 2.43 -2.19
N PHE A 75 4.03 1.13 -2.30
CA PHE A 75 3.77 0.18 -1.23
C PHE A 75 5.06 -0.52 -0.82
N ASP A 76 5.39 -0.41 0.46
CA ASP A 76 6.44 -1.20 1.09
C ASP A 76 5.86 -2.58 1.45
N LEU A 77 6.27 -3.62 0.71
CA LEU A 77 5.76 -4.98 0.94
C LEU A 77 6.19 -5.57 2.28
N GLU A 78 7.34 -5.16 2.81
CA GLU A 78 7.90 -5.70 4.03
C GLU A 78 7.24 -5.05 5.25
N ARG A 79 7.20 -3.71 5.25
CA ARG A 79 6.62 -2.93 6.35
C ARG A 79 5.11 -2.79 6.27
N ARG A 80 4.51 -3.16 5.13
CA ARG A 80 3.08 -3.02 4.82
C ARG A 80 2.60 -1.59 4.95
N VAL A 81 3.39 -0.65 4.41
CA VAL A 81 3.11 0.79 4.45
C VAL A 81 2.74 1.27 3.05
N LEU A 82 1.56 1.85 2.91
CA LEU A 82 1.13 2.58 1.71
C LEU A 82 1.52 4.06 1.86
N MET A 83 2.31 4.55 0.92
CA MET A 83 2.86 5.90 0.90
C MET A 83 2.28 6.69 -0.26
N PHE A 84 1.81 7.90 0.00
CA PHE A 84 1.18 8.80 -0.97
C PHE A 84 2.11 9.96 -1.29
N GLY A 85 2.52 10.08 -2.55
CA GLY A 85 3.39 11.14 -3.04
C GLY A 85 2.65 12.42 -3.34
N ASN A 86 3.32 13.56 -3.12
CA ASN A 86 2.91 14.87 -3.59
C ASN A 86 1.46 15.27 -3.22
N LEU A 87 1.04 14.95 -1.99
CA LEU A 87 -0.25 15.37 -1.46
C LEU A 87 -0.29 16.90 -1.29
N PRO A 88 -1.40 17.57 -1.66
CA PRO A 88 -1.58 18.98 -1.35
C PRO A 88 -1.73 19.15 0.18
N VAL A 89 -0.84 19.95 0.77
CA VAL A 89 -0.92 20.38 2.17
C VAL A 89 -1.07 21.89 2.16
N SER A 90 -2.28 22.36 2.49
CA SER A 90 -2.66 23.78 2.50
C SER A 90 -3.45 24.09 3.75
#